data_AF-A0A7S0BET3-F1
#
_entry.id   AF-A0A7S0BET3-F1
#
_cell.length_a   1.000
_cell.length_b   1.000
_cell.length_c   1.000
_cell.angle_alpha   90.00
_cell.angle_beta   90.00
_cell.angle_gamma   90.00
#
_symmetry.space_group_name_H-M   'P 1'
#
loop_
_entity.id
_entity.type
_entity.pdbx_description
1 polymer ?
#
loop_
_entity_poly.entity_id
_entity_poly.type
_entity_poly.pdbx_seq_one_letter_code
_entity_poly.pdbx_strand_id
1 'polypeptide(L)'
;IVSADPEVILVAWCGFDLERNFKDATETLFDADSKVSKMFQSLRATRHGRVFAVDANQYFAQPPPQLSMGAALMARLAYDKDNRAVALLNDALGDLIPPEGTGWKRLKPEVAENFEVKDIESVWE
;
A
#
# COMPACT_ATOMS: atom_id res chain seq x y z
N ILE A 1 9.32 -14.05 4.50
CA ILE A 1 8.32 -13.04 4.92
C ILE A 1 7.49 -13.54 6.10
N VAL A 2 6.81 -14.69 6.00
CA VAL A 2 5.99 -15.25 7.11
C VAL A 2 6.75 -15.33 8.43
N SER A 3 7.96 -15.90 8.44
CA SER A 3 8.76 -15.97 9.67
C SER A 3 9.22 -14.61 10.22
N ALA A 4 9.34 -13.59 9.37
CA ALA A 4 9.69 -12.23 9.82
C ALA A 4 8.47 -11.48 10.34
N ASP A 5 7.27 -11.86 9.88
CA ASP A 5 5.97 -11.31 10.25
C ASP A 5 5.97 -9.78 10.41
N PRO A 6 6.20 -9.03 9.31
CA PRO A 6 6.47 -7.60 9.39
C PRO A 6 5.28 -6.84 9.97
N GLU A 7 5.59 -5.77 10.69
CA GLU A 7 4.59 -4.85 11.25
C GLU A 7 4.07 -3.83 10.23
N VAL A 8 4.87 -3.56 9.19
CA VAL A 8 4.56 -2.65 8.09
C VAL A 8 5.05 -3.27 6.78
N ILE A 9 4.24 -3.15 5.73
CA ILE A 9 4.62 -3.54 4.37
C ILE A 9 4.49 -2.33 3.47
N LEU A 10 5.57 -2.05 2.72
CA LEU A 10 5.61 -1.04 1.68
C LEU A 10 5.77 -1.75 0.33
N VAL A 11 4.77 -1.63 -0.54
CA VAL A 11 4.82 -2.15 -1.91
C VAL A 11 5.34 -1.03 -2.81
N ALA A 12 6.57 -1.19 -3.28
CA ALA A 12 7.31 -0.17 -4.04
C ALA A 12 7.89 -0.77 -5.33
N TRP A 13 7.03 -1.15 -6.27
CA TRP A 13 7.47 -1.75 -7.54
C TRP A 13 8.11 -0.71 -8.47
N CYS A 14 9.39 -0.91 -8.82
CA CYS A 14 10.14 0.02 -9.64
C CYS A 14 9.47 0.24 -11.01
N GLY A 15 9.41 1.51 -11.45
CA GLY A 15 8.82 1.90 -12.73
C GLY A 15 7.28 1.96 -12.74
N PHE A 16 6.62 1.76 -11.59
CA PHE A 16 5.17 1.91 -11.47
C PHE A 16 4.87 3.23 -10.76
N ASP A 17 3.93 3.98 -11.33
CA ASP A 17 3.29 5.08 -10.62
C ASP A 17 2.36 4.53 -9.52
N LEU A 18 1.81 5.44 -8.71
CA LEU A 18 0.91 5.07 -7.62
C LEU A 18 -0.33 4.30 -8.09
N GLU A 19 -0.94 4.70 -9.21
CA GLU A 19 -2.20 4.10 -9.68
C GLU A 19 -2.00 2.65 -10.08
N ARG A 20 -1.00 2.40 -10.93
CA ARG A 20 -0.66 1.06 -11.39
C ARG A 20 -0.20 0.17 -10.23
N ASN A 21 0.67 0.69 -9.37
CA ASN A 21 1.15 -0.08 -8.22
C ASN A 21 0.01 -0.44 -7.26
N PHE A 22 -0.89 0.51 -6.98
CA PHE A 22 -2.05 0.24 -6.12
C PHE A 22 -2.96 -0.83 -6.72
N LYS A 23 -3.29 -0.73 -8.01
CA LYS A 23 -4.15 -1.70 -8.71
C LYS A 23 -3.54 -3.09 -8.69
N ASP A 24 -2.34 -3.24 -9.24
CA ASP A 24 -1.72 -4.54 -9.44
C ASP A 24 -1.35 -5.19 -8.09
N ALA A 25 -0.96 -4.40 -7.08
CA ALA A 25 -0.74 -4.89 -5.72
C ALA A 25 -2.05 -5.35 -5.06
N THR A 26 -3.17 -4.66 -5.31
CA THR A 26 -4.48 -5.07 -4.79
C THR A 26 -4.88 -6.43 -5.39
N GLU A 27 -4.83 -6.55 -6.72
CA GLU A 27 -5.14 -7.79 -7.44
C GLU A 27 -4.22 -8.94 -7.01
N THR A 28 -2.92 -8.69 -6.87
CA THR A 28 -1.95 -9.76 -6.53
C THR A 28 -2.03 -10.20 -5.07
N LEU A 29 -2.19 -9.26 -4.14
CA LEU A 29 -2.06 -9.53 -2.70
C LEU A 29 -3.40 -9.83 -2.01
N PHE A 30 -4.53 -9.51 -2.65
CA PHE A 30 -5.87 -9.67 -2.07
C PHE A 30 -6.83 -10.52 -2.89
N ASP A 31 -6.38 -11.16 -3.98
CA ASP A 31 -7.16 -12.21 -4.67
C ASP A 31 -7.55 -13.36 -3.72
N ALA A 32 -8.85 -13.54 -3.46
CA ALA A 32 -9.36 -14.44 -2.42
C ALA A 32 -8.94 -15.92 -2.59
N ASP A 33 -8.75 -16.36 -3.83
CA ASP A 33 -8.46 -17.76 -4.15
C ASP A 33 -6.96 -18.08 -4.16
N SER A 34 -6.11 -17.04 -4.22
CA SER A 34 -4.66 -17.20 -4.28
C SER A 34 -4.04 -17.61 -2.93
N LYS A 35 -3.12 -18.58 -2.98
CA LYS A 35 -2.28 -18.94 -1.82
C LYS A 35 -1.46 -17.76 -1.31
N VAL A 36 -1.05 -16.85 -2.21
CA VAL A 36 -0.26 -15.66 -1.87
C VAL A 36 -1.09 -14.71 -1.01
N SER A 37 -2.35 -14.51 -1.38
CA SER A 37 -3.29 -13.67 -0.63
C SER A 37 -3.56 -14.21 0.76
N LYS A 38 -3.85 -15.52 0.90
CA LYS A 38 -4.04 -16.16 2.22
C LYS A 38 -2.82 -15.98 3.13
N MET A 39 -1.62 -16.13 2.58
CA MET A 39 -0.38 -15.87 3.29
C MET A 39 -0.27 -14.39 3.70
N PHE A 40 -0.48 -13.45 2.78
CA PHE A 40 -0.40 -12.00 3.06
C PHE A 40 -1.42 -11.55 4.10
N GLN A 41 -2.67 -12.02 4.02
CA GLN A 41 -3.74 -11.72 4.97
C GLN A 41 -3.42 -12.20 6.39
N SER A 42 -2.58 -13.25 6.53
CA SER A 42 -2.14 -13.75 7.83
C SER A 42 -1.03 -12.94 8.52
N LEU A 43 -0.43 -11.95 7.84
CA LEU A 43 0.66 -11.14 8.41
C LEU A 43 0.15 -10.05 9.36
N ARG A 44 0.94 -9.69 10.37
CA ARG A 44 0.65 -8.56 11.28
C ARG A 44 0.34 -7.28 10.53
N ALA A 45 1.18 -6.90 9.57
CA ALA A 45 0.97 -5.71 8.76
C ALA A 45 -0.44 -5.66 8.14
N THR A 46 -0.89 -6.75 7.53
CA THR A 46 -2.21 -6.80 6.88
C THR A 46 -3.36 -6.74 7.88
N ARG A 47 -3.29 -7.51 8.97
CA ARG A 47 -4.31 -7.49 10.03
C ARG A 47 -4.48 -6.12 10.69
N HIS A 48 -3.40 -5.35 10.78
CA HIS A 48 -3.41 -4.00 11.34
C HIS A 48 -3.61 -2.89 10.27
N GLY A 49 -3.84 -3.28 9.01
CA GLY A 49 -4.04 -2.36 7.89
C GLY A 49 -2.81 -1.52 7.55
N ARG A 50 -1.59 -2.00 7.85
CA ARG A 50 -0.30 -1.31 7.67
C ARG A 50 0.42 -1.80 6.41
N VAL A 51 -0.34 -1.90 5.32
CA VAL A 51 0.15 -2.24 3.99
C VAL A 51 -0.09 -1.04 3.09
N PHE A 52 0.95 -0.58 2.39
CA PHE A 52 0.92 0.66 1.63
C PHE A 52 1.48 0.44 0.23
N ALA A 53 0.82 0.99 -0.78
CA ALA A 53 1.40 1.18 -2.11
C ALA A 53 1.99 2.58 -2.20
N VAL A 54 3.15 2.73 -2.83
CA VAL A 54 3.82 4.02 -3.07
C VAL A 54 4.17 4.21 -4.54
N ASP A 55 4.29 5.46 -4.97
CA ASP A 55 4.89 5.76 -6.27
C ASP A 55 6.41 5.52 -6.22
N ALA A 56 6.82 4.29 -6.53
CA ALA A 56 8.22 3.93 -6.51
C ALA A 56 9.01 4.55 -7.66
N ASN A 57 8.34 4.80 -8.79
CA ASN A 57 8.95 5.48 -9.92
C ASN A 57 9.40 6.90 -9.54
N GLN A 58 8.61 7.63 -8.75
CA GLN A 58 8.92 8.97 -8.30
C GLN A 58 9.86 8.98 -7.09
N TYR A 59 9.57 8.21 -6.03
CA TYR A 59 10.21 8.40 -4.73
C TYR A 59 11.39 7.46 -4.42
N PHE A 60 11.55 6.37 -5.18
CA PHE A 60 12.54 5.31 -4.86
C PHE A 60 13.48 4.96 -6.01
N ALA A 61 13.14 5.33 -7.25
CA ALA A 61 13.93 5.03 -8.45
C ALA A 61 14.63 6.25 -9.07
N GLN A 62 14.53 7.43 -8.44
CA GLN A 62 15.13 8.67 -8.93
C GLN A 62 16.33 9.09 -8.06
N PRO A 63 17.28 9.87 -8.61
CA PRO A 63 18.30 10.52 -7.80
C PRO A 63 17.70 11.55 -6.82
N PRO A 64 18.50 12.11 -5.90
CA PRO A 64 18.07 13.25 -5.10
C PRO A 64 17.57 14.42 -5.98
N PRO A 65 16.55 15.19 -5.54
CA PRO A 65 15.94 15.24 -4.21
C PRO A 65 14.87 14.18 -3.92
N GLN A 66 14.37 13.47 -4.93
CA GLN A 66 13.21 12.59 -4.77
C GLN A 66 13.47 11.40 -3.84
N LEU A 67 14.69 10.86 -3.86
CA LEU A 67 15.08 9.79 -2.93
C LEU A 67 14.95 10.21 -1.45
N SER A 68 15.23 11.48 -1.14
CA SER A 68 15.05 12.03 0.21
C SER A 68 13.58 12.10 0.59
N MET A 69 12.70 12.43 -0.36
CA MET A 69 11.25 12.38 -0.16
C MET A 69 10.77 10.95 0.09
N GLY A 70 11.31 9.95 -0.64
CA GLY A 70 11.02 8.54 -0.41
C GLY A 70 11.42 8.06 0.98
N ALA A 71 12.57 8.51 1.49
CA ALA A 71 13.00 8.22 2.86
C ALA A 71 12.07 8.86 3.91
N ALA A 72 11.67 10.12 3.71
CA ALA A 72 10.71 10.81 4.58
C ALA A 72 9.34 10.11 4.59
N LEU A 73 8.85 9.74 3.41
CA LEU A 73 7.61 8.99 3.24
C LEU A 73 7.69 7.63 3.93
N MET A 74 8.78 6.87 3.75
CA MET A 74 8.98 5.58 4.41
C MET A 74 8.93 5.72 5.93
N ALA A 75 9.63 6.71 6.51
CA ALA A 75 9.60 6.97 7.95
C ALA A 75 8.17 7.29 8.41
N ARG A 76 7.46 8.17 7.69
CA ARG A 76 6.07 8.54 8.01
C ARG A 76 5.11 7.34 8.01
N LEU A 77 5.29 6.39 7.09
CA LEU A 77 4.47 5.18 7.01
C LEU A 77 4.87 4.14 8.05
N ALA A 78 6.16 4.02 8.35
CA ALA A 78 6.66 3.13 9.40
C ALA A 78 6.11 3.48 10.79
N TYR A 79 5.84 4.76 11.05
CA TYR A 79 5.27 5.27 12.31
C TYR A 79 3.78 5.63 12.23
N ASP A 80 3.02 5.16 11.22
CA ASP A 80 1.65 5.64 10.96
C ASP A 80 0.64 5.51 12.12
N LYS A 81 0.89 4.64 13.10
CA LYS A 81 0.07 4.45 14.31
C LYS A 81 0.57 5.18 15.55
N ASP A 82 1.77 5.78 15.49
CA ASP A 82 2.30 6.61 16.57
C ASP A 82 1.99 8.09 16.27
N ASN A 83 0.93 8.60 16.88
CA ASN A 83 0.48 9.97 16.68
C ASN A 83 1.55 11.02 17.01
N ARG A 84 2.42 10.74 18.00
CA ARG A 84 3.48 11.66 18.39
C ARG A 84 4.59 11.67 17.32
N ALA A 85 5.03 10.50 16.88
CA ALA A 85 6.03 10.40 15.82
C ALA A 85 5.52 11.00 14.51
N VAL A 86 4.25 10.77 14.16
CA VAL A 86 3.60 11.38 12.99
C VAL A 86 3.61 12.90 13.07
N ALA A 87 3.24 13.48 14.22
CA ALA A 87 3.24 14.93 14.40
C ALA A 87 4.65 15.52 14.20
N LEU A 88 5.68 14.88 14.80
CA LEU A 88 7.08 15.31 14.65
C LEU A 88 7.58 15.20 13.20
N LEU A 89 7.24 14.11 12.50
CA LEU A 89 7.64 13.92 11.10
C LEU A 89 6.95 14.91 10.17
N ASN A 90 5.67 15.21 10.42
CA ASN A 90 4.95 16.21 9.63
C ASN A 90 5.49 17.63 9.88
N ASP A 91 5.85 17.97 11.12
CA ASP A 91 6.45 19.25 11.47
C ASP A 91 7.84 19.42 10.83
N ALA A 92 8.67 18.39 10.90
CA ALA A 92 10.05 18.45 10.42
C ALA A 92 10.21 18.24 8.90
N LEU A 93 9.36 17.41 8.29
CA LEU A 93 9.52 16.91 6.92
C LEU A 93 8.24 17.04 6.07
N GLY A 94 7.23 17.79 6.51
CA GLY A 94 5.92 17.87 5.86
C GLY A 94 5.99 18.17 4.36
N ASP A 95 6.88 19.08 3.96
CA ASP A 95 7.07 19.47 2.55
C ASP A 95 7.61 18.32 1.66
N LEU A 96 8.21 17.30 2.27
CA LEU A 96 8.74 16.13 1.58
C LEU A 96 7.77 14.95 1.57
N ILE A 97 6.68 15.01 2.34
CA ILE A 97 5.74 13.91 2.52
C ILE A 97 4.48 14.20 1.69
N PRO A 98 4.23 13.48 0.58
CA PRO A 98 3.02 13.66 -0.19
C PRO A 98 1.78 13.21 0.60
N PRO A 99 0.62 13.88 0.42
CA PRO A 99 -0.63 13.43 1.02
C PRO A 99 -1.06 12.06 0.45
N GLU A 100 -1.83 11.31 1.24
CA GLU A 100 -2.43 10.06 0.78
C GLU A 100 -3.26 10.30 -0.48
N GLY A 101 -3.11 9.42 -1.47
CA GLY A 101 -3.74 9.53 -2.79
C GLY A 101 -2.84 10.14 -3.87
N THR A 102 -1.76 10.84 -3.52
CA THR A 102 -0.86 11.50 -4.49
C THR A 102 0.50 10.83 -4.65
N GLY A 103 1.07 10.29 -3.56
CA GLY A 103 2.34 9.55 -3.61
C GLY A 103 2.30 8.19 -2.91
N TRP A 104 1.23 7.91 -2.16
CA TRP A 104 1.00 6.64 -1.50
C TRP A 104 -0.48 6.42 -1.22
N LYS A 105 -0.89 5.16 -1.05
CA LYS A 105 -2.24 4.75 -0.65
C LYS A 105 -2.15 3.55 0.30
N ARG A 106 -3.04 3.50 1.29
CA ARG A 106 -3.21 2.29 2.10
C ARG A 106 -3.91 1.21 1.29
N LEU A 107 -3.29 0.03 1.21
CA LEU A 107 -3.93 -1.16 0.68
C LEU A 107 -4.83 -1.74 1.78
N LYS A 108 -6.11 -1.89 1.45
CA LYS A 108 -7.07 -2.58 2.30
C LYS A 108 -7.41 -3.89 1.59
N PRO A 109 -7.61 -5.00 2.32
CA PRO A 109 -8.44 -6.06 1.78
C PRO A 109 -9.76 -5.37 1.43
N GLU A 110 -10.12 -5.34 0.16
CA GLU A 110 -11.53 -5.15 -0.16
C GLU A 110 -12.23 -6.30 0.56
N VAL A 111 -12.90 -6.01 1.68
CA VAL A 111 -14.06 -6.81 2.02
C VAL A 111 -14.92 -6.63 0.79
N ALA A 112 -15.06 -7.69 0.00
CA ALA A 112 -16.00 -7.72 -1.11
C ALA A 112 -17.41 -7.55 -0.51
N GLU A 113 -17.76 -6.32 -0.15
CA GLU A 113 -19.15 -5.93 -0.02
C GLU A 113 -19.68 -5.92 -1.46
N ASN A 114 -20.30 -7.04 -1.83
CA ASN A 114 -21.08 -7.21 -3.04
C ASN A 114 -20.29 -7.26 -4.34
N PHE A 115 -19.52 -8.34 -4.55
CA PHE A 115 -19.38 -8.84 -5.92
C PHE A 115 -20.64 -9.64 -6.25
N GLU A 116 -21.68 -8.96 -6.72
CA GLU A 116 -22.83 -9.63 -7.31
C GLU A 116 -22.34 -10.26 -8.62
N VAL A 117 -22.09 -11.58 -8.59
CA VAL A 117 -21.86 -12.34 -9.81
C VAL A 117 -23.15 -12.24 -10.60
N LYS A 118 -23.16 -11.41 -11.65
CA LYS A 118 -24.29 -11.40 -12.58
C LYS A 118 -24.41 -12.79 -13.18
N ASP A 119 -25.54 -13.42 -12.91
CA ASP A 119 -25.88 -14.73 -13.46
C ASP A 119 -25.87 -14.61 -14.99
N ILE A 120 -25.01 -15.38 -15.64
CA ILE A 120 -24.74 -15.25 -17.08
C ILE A 120 -25.96 -15.67 -17.92
N GLU A 121 -26.95 -16.29 -17.29
CA GLU A 121 -28.21 -16.72 -17.89
C GLU A 121 -29.18 -15.56 -18.15
N SER A 122 -29.00 -14.38 -17.55
CA SER A 122 -29.89 -13.23 -17.77
C SER A 122 -29.56 -12.40 -19.03
N VAL A 123 -28.66 -12.89 -19.90
CA VAL A 123 -28.17 -12.16 -21.09
C VAL A 123 -28.95 -12.56 -22.36
N TRP A 124 -29.80 -13.58 -22.29
CA TRP A 124 -30.48 -14.15 -23.47
C TRP A 124 -32.02 -14.21 -23.38
N GLU A 125 -32.65 -13.41 -22.52
CA GLU A 125 -34.09 -13.07 -22.60
C GLU A 125 -34.28 -11.63 -23.09
#